data_AF-A0A927V6D2-F1
#
_entry.id   AF-A0A927V6D2-F1
#
_cell.length_a   1.000
_cell.length_b   1.000
_cell.length_c   1.000
_cell.angle_alpha   90.00
_cell.angle_beta   90.00
_cell.angle_gamma   90.00
#
_symmetry.space_group_name_H-M   'P 1'
#
loop_
_entity.id
_entity.type
_entity.pdbx_description
1 polymer ?
#
loop_
_entity_poly.entity_id
_entity_poly.type
_entity_poly.pdbx_seq_one_letter_code
_entity_poly.pdbx_strand_id
1 'polypeptide(L)'
;MARNSVVQVSFKESYNDLSYYNDQFDLKVGDLVYVEGKLEGKQGVVEEVNYNFKIKLSEYKRVIAVADTSVKGNFNMEGAQYITFEKNALPRQKIATWFFPPAKEEDYASGSDGTSFELGDLKGMNASEDIIERGKRYQKIGRIMYLCLDGNRGYAIVKGSKYYEVDFVYEQGKISNLTCSCYCGYTCKHEVAVMLQLEKNLELIEAEYAEEFDRECYFAAVNKDVFLEYATMGEKKGKIRIEVE
;
A
#
# COMPACT_ATOMS: atom_id res chain seq x y z
N MET A 1 -9.10 18.91 -14.33
CA MET A 1 -10.51 18.59 -14.67
C MET A 1 -10.47 17.41 -15.62
N ALA A 2 -11.37 16.44 -15.48
CA ALA A 2 -11.43 15.28 -16.38
C ALA A 2 -11.42 15.71 -17.86
N ARG A 3 -10.69 15.00 -18.71
CA ARG A 3 -10.58 15.31 -20.13
C ARG A 3 -10.64 14.05 -20.97
N ASN A 4 -11.60 14.00 -21.90
CA ASN A 4 -11.76 12.86 -22.78
C ASN A 4 -10.50 12.58 -23.60
N SER A 5 -10.00 11.36 -23.54
CA SER A 5 -8.81 10.92 -24.26
C SER A 5 -8.89 9.44 -24.63
N VAL A 6 -8.13 9.04 -25.65
CA VAL A 6 -7.74 7.64 -25.86
C VAL A 6 -6.28 7.53 -25.45
N VAL A 7 -5.99 6.57 -24.58
CA VAL A 7 -4.64 6.37 -24.04
C VAL A 7 -4.09 5.01 -24.47
N GLN A 8 -2.79 4.95 -24.71
CA GLN A 8 -2.06 3.68 -24.80
C GLN A 8 -1.52 3.35 -23.41
N VAL A 9 -1.81 2.14 -22.93
CA VAL A 9 -1.42 1.69 -21.59
C VAL A 9 -0.56 0.44 -21.71
N SER A 10 0.63 0.49 -21.12
CA SER A 10 1.55 -0.63 -21.04
C SER A 10 1.34 -1.43 -19.76
N PHE A 11 1.46 -2.75 -19.84
CA PHE A 11 1.30 -3.66 -18.71
C PHE A 11 2.49 -4.62 -18.66
N LYS A 12 2.98 -4.96 -17.46
CA LYS A 12 4.09 -5.93 -17.30
C LYS A 12 3.76 -7.30 -17.92
N GLU A 13 2.48 -7.66 -17.99
CA GLU A 13 1.98 -8.94 -18.54
C GLU A 13 1.66 -8.90 -20.04
N SER A 14 1.80 -7.76 -20.72
CA SER A 14 1.55 -7.61 -22.16
C SER A 14 2.81 -7.15 -22.89
N TYR A 15 3.05 -7.71 -24.08
CA TYR A 15 4.15 -7.27 -24.95
C TYR A 15 3.83 -5.98 -25.72
N ASN A 16 2.55 -5.65 -25.83
CA ASN A 16 2.07 -4.48 -26.56
C ASN A 16 1.27 -3.56 -25.65
N ASP A 17 1.35 -2.27 -25.93
CA ASP A 17 0.47 -1.28 -25.32
C ASP A 17 -0.95 -1.47 -25.88
N LEU A 18 -1.93 -1.27 -25.01
CA LEU A 18 -3.34 -1.46 -25.32
C LEU A 18 -4.09 -0.13 -25.19
N SER A 19 -5.04 0.08 -26.10
CA SER A 19 -5.79 1.33 -26.16
C SER A 19 -7.02 1.31 -25.26
N TYR A 20 -7.17 2.33 -24.42
CA TYR A 20 -8.32 2.53 -23.54
C TYR A 20 -8.93 3.90 -23.73
N TYR A 21 -10.24 3.99 -23.54
CA TYR A 21 -10.95 5.25 -23.46
C TYR A 21 -10.90 5.80 -22.03
N ASN A 22 -10.70 7.10 -21.90
CA ASN A 22 -10.79 7.81 -20.63
C ASN A 22 -11.73 9.01 -20.79
N ASP A 23 -12.64 9.14 -19.83
CA ASP A 23 -13.56 10.28 -19.69
C ASP A 23 -13.67 10.78 -18.24
N GLN A 24 -12.86 10.23 -17.32
CA GLN A 24 -12.95 10.50 -15.89
C GLN A 24 -11.73 11.23 -15.34
N PHE A 25 -10.59 11.14 -16.02
CA PHE A 25 -9.31 11.62 -15.50
C PHE A 25 -8.63 12.58 -16.47
N ASP A 26 -7.71 13.39 -15.96
CA ASP A 26 -6.80 14.24 -16.77
C ASP A 26 -5.45 13.52 -16.89
N LEU A 27 -5.43 12.47 -17.71
CA LEU A 27 -4.30 11.53 -17.77
C LEU A 27 -3.07 12.15 -18.41
N LYS A 28 -1.91 11.75 -17.90
CA LYS A 28 -0.58 12.10 -18.40
C LYS A 28 0.23 10.83 -18.64
N VAL A 29 1.21 10.95 -19.55
CA VAL A 29 2.22 9.91 -19.74
C VAL A 29 2.96 9.70 -18.43
N GLY A 30 3.06 8.43 -18.01
CA GLY A 30 3.64 8.01 -16.75
C GLY A 30 2.64 7.75 -15.63
N ASP A 31 1.36 8.13 -15.79
CA ASP A 31 0.33 7.84 -14.79
C ASP A 31 0.14 6.33 -14.64
N LEU A 32 0.13 5.87 -13.38
CA LEU A 32 -0.23 4.51 -13.00
C LEU A 32 -1.75 4.39 -12.97
N VAL A 33 -2.30 3.46 -13.74
CA VAL A 33 -3.75 3.32 -13.95
C VAL A 33 -4.24 1.89 -13.80
N TYR A 34 -5.54 1.77 -13.54
CA TYR A 34 -6.30 0.52 -13.63
C TYR A 34 -7.36 0.65 -14.72
N VAL A 35 -7.65 -0.48 -15.38
CA VAL A 35 -8.52 -0.51 -16.56
C VAL A 35 -9.57 -1.62 -16.47
N GLU A 36 -10.66 -1.49 -17.23
CA GLU A 36 -11.62 -2.57 -17.43
C GLU A 36 -11.10 -3.66 -18.39
N GLY A 37 -11.70 -4.86 -18.30
CA GLY A 37 -11.52 -5.92 -19.29
C GLY A 37 -10.51 -6.97 -18.86
N LYS A 38 -9.76 -7.53 -19.82
CA LYS A 38 -8.91 -8.72 -19.57
C LYS A 38 -7.75 -8.48 -18.61
N LEU A 39 -7.33 -7.23 -18.46
CA LEU A 39 -6.25 -6.80 -17.57
C LEU A 39 -6.80 -6.06 -16.34
N GLU A 40 -8.08 -6.27 -16.01
CA GLU A 40 -8.66 -5.73 -14.79
C GLU A 40 -7.90 -6.21 -13.55
N GLY A 41 -7.69 -5.28 -12.61
CA GLY A 41 -6.87 -5.52 -11.41
C GLY A 41 -5.36 -5.52 -11.65
N LYS A 42 -4.90 -5.34 -12.89
CA LYS A 42 -3.48 -5.16 -13.22
C LYS A 42 -3.13 -3.68 -13.28
N GLN A 43 -1.89 -3.40 -12.88
CA GLN A 43 -1.29 -2.08 -12.97
C GLN A 43 -0.82 -1.81 -14.39
N GLY A 44 -1.33 -0.75 -14.99
CA GLY A 44 -0.86 -0.25 -16.28
C GLY A 44 -0.22 1.13 -16.15
N VAL A 45 0.69 1.46 -17.05
CA VAL A 45 1.31 2.80 -17.14
C VAL A 45 0.88 3.46 -18.45
N VAL A 46 0.44 4.71 -18.39
CA VAL A 46 0.07 5.47 -19.59
C VAL A 46 1.33 5.84 -20.37
N GLU A 47 1.44 5.38 -21.62
CA GLU A 47 2.58 5.66 -22.50
C GLU A 47 2.26 6.80 -23.49
N GLU A 48 1.00 6.92 -23.90
CA GLU A 48 0.55 7.96 -24.84
C GLU A 48 -0.86 8.44 -24.48
N VAL A 49 -1.11 9.73 -24.71
CA VAL A 49 -2.44 10.35 -24.54
C VAL A 49 -2.84 11.08 -25.81
N ASN A 50 -3.92 10.62 -26.45
CA ASN A 50 -4.47 11.23 -27.65
C ASN A 50 -5.83 11.90 -27.36
N TYR A 51 -5.91 13.20 -27.67
CA TYR A 51 -7.13 14.01 -27.51
C TYR A 51 -7.93 14.18 -28.81
N ASN A 52 -7.38 13.76 -29.96
CA ASN A 52 -7.99 13.88 -31.27
C ASN A 52 -8.35 12.49 -31.80
N PHE A 53 -9.53 11.98 -31.46
CA PHE A 53 -9.95 10.63 -31.81
C PHE A 53 -11.42 10.54 -32.20
N LYS A 54 -11.75 9.49 -32.95
CA LYS A 54 -13.13 9.06 -33.21
C LYS A 54 -13.19 7.56 -33.01
N ILE A 55 -13.84 7.13 -31.94
CA ILE A 55 -13.97 5.72 -31.56
C ILE A 55 -15.45 5.35 -31.39
N LYS A 56 -15.76 4.06 -31.41
CA LYS A 56 -17.04 3.55 -30.93
C LYS A 56 -16.88 3.10 -29.49
N LEU A 57 -17.63 3.69 -28.57
CA LEU A 57 -17.52 3.36 -27.13
C LEU A 57 -17.80 1.88 -26.84
N SER A 58 -18.61 1.21 -27.64
CA SER A 58 -18.89 -0.24 -27.50
C SER A 58 -17.68 -1.13 -27.80
N GLU A 59 -16.66 -0.62 -28.49
CA GLU A 59 -15.47 -1.38 -28.89
C GLU A 59 -14.27 -1.10 -27.97
N TYR A 60 -14.37 -0.16 -27.02
CA TYR A 60 -13.27 0.25 -26.15
C TYR A 60 -13.57 -0.04 -24.67
N LYS A 61 -12.56 -0.51 -23.96
CA LYS A 61 -12.55 -0.59 -22.49
C LYS A 61 -12.07 0.73 -21.90
N ARG A 62 -12.40 0.96 -20.63
CA ARG A 62 -12.15 2.24 -19.96
C ARG A 62 -11.00 2.18 -18.97
N VAL A 63 -10.37 3.33 -18.75
CA VAL A 63 -9.59 3.59 -17.53
C VAL A 63 -10.57 3.83 -16.38
N ILE A 64 -10.37 3.15 -15.26
CA ILE A 64 -11.29 3.17 -14.10
C ILE A 64 -10.69 3.79 -12.85
N ALA A 65 -9.36 3.90 -12.78
CA ALA A 65 -8.69 4.61 -11.70
C ALA A 65 -7.29 5.05 -12.10
N VAL A 66 -6.80 6.04 -11.39
CA VAL A 66 -5.43 6.53 -11.42
C VAL A 66 -4.88 6.46 -10.01
N ALA A 67 -3.70 5.89 -9.83
CA ALA A 67 -3.04 5.85 -8.55
C ALA A 67 -2.42 7.22 -8.23
N ASP A 68 -2.55 7.67 -6.99
CA ASP A 68 -1.91 8.90 -6.53
C ASP A 68 -0.47 8.60 -6.09
N THR A 69 0.47 8.64 -7.02
CA THR A 69 1.91 8.41 -6.78
C THR A 69 2.63 9.63 -6.22
N SER A 70 1.93 10.77 -6.04
CA SER A 70 2.56 11.98 -5.52
C SER A 70 3.00 11.81 -4.07
N VAL A 71 4.24 12.13 -3.76
CA VAL A 71 4.76 12.07 -2.38
C VAL A 71 5.37 13.41 -2.02
N LYS A 72 4.99 13.93 -0.85
CA LYS A 72 5.55 15.15 -0.27
C LYS A 72 5.58 15.05 1.25
N GLY A 73 6.78 15.10 1.82
CA GLY A 73 7.00 15.08 3.26
C GLY A 73 8.45 14.70 3.56
N ASN A 74 8.81 14.71 4.84
CA ASN A 74 10.10 14.22 5.30
C ASN A 74 10.04 12.72 5.60
N PHE A 75 11.10 12.01 5.20
CA PHE A 75 11.23 10.57 5.36
C PHE A 75 12.62 10.23 5.90
N ASN A 76 12.67 9.55 7.05
CA ASN A 76 13.87 9.03 7.66
C ASN A 76 14.17 7.64 7.08
N MET A 77 15.42 7.39 6.71
CA MET A 77 15.83 6.13 6.10
C MET A 77 16.30 5.15 7.17
N GLU A 78 15.52 4.08 7.38
CA GLU A 78 15.76 3.10 8.44
C GLU A 78 15.88 1.69 7.87
N GLY A 79 17.12 1.28 7.61
CA GLY A 79 17.46 0.00 7.01
C GLY A 79 16.81 -0.23 5.63
N ALA A 80 15.67 -0.94 5.61
CA ALA A 80 14.93 -1.29 4.40
C ALA A 80 13.64 -0.47 4.20
N GLN A 81 13.38 0.51 5.07
CA GLN A 81 12.15 1.29 5.08
C GLN A 81 12.47 2.79 5.08
N TYR A 82 11.53 3.58 4.56
CA TYR A 82 11.43 5.00 4.83
C TYR A 82 10.31 5.23 5.83
N ILE A 83 10.57 6.00 6.88
CA ILE A 83 9.62 6.31 7.96
C ILE A 83 9.27 7.79 7.91
N THR A 84 7.99 8.11 8.02
CA THR A 84 7.50 9.49 8.15
C THR A 84 6.53 9.60 9.31
N PHE A 85 6.54 10.75 9.98
CA PHE A 85 5.57 11.13 11.01
C PHE A 85 4.56 12.14 10.47
N GLU A 86 4.69 12.55 9.20
CA GLU A 86 3.75 13.47 8.55
C GLU A 86 2.55 12.71 7.99
N LYS A 87 1.39 12.85 8.64
CA LYS A 87 0.13 12.17 8.27
C LYS A 87 -0.28 12.34 6.80
N ASN A 88 0.04 13.49 6.21
CA ASN A 88 -0.32 13.81 4.83
C ASN A 88 0.71 13.33 3.79
N ALA A 89 1.89 12.87 4.22
CA ALA A 89 2.95 12.48 3.31
C ALA A 89 2.63 11.20 2.56
N LEU A 90 2.05 10.21 3.26
CA LEU A 90 1.71 8.91 2.67
C LEU A 90 0.51 8.24 3.39
N PRO A 91 -0.70 8.84 3.34
CA PRO A 91 -1.87 8.30 4.02
C PRO A 91 -2.36 6.99 3.39
N ARG A 92 -3.10 6.18 4.18
CA ARG A 92 -3.69 4.89 3.77
C ARG A 92 -4.38 4.96 2.41
N GLN A 93 -5.24 5.96 2.20
CA GLN A 93 -6.04 6.07 0.97
C GLN A 93 -5.15 6.24 -0.26
N LYS A 94 -4.04 6.98 -0.13
CA LYS A 94 -3.08 7.20 -1.20
C LYS A 94 -2.30 5.92 -1.51
N ILE A 95 -1.64 5.35 -0.49
CA ILE A 95 -0.78 4.17 -0.69
C ILE A 95 -1.57 2.96 -1.19
N ALA A 96 -2.83 2.80 -0.77
CA ALA A 96 -3.69 1.71 -1.24
C ALA A 96 -3.86 1.74 -2.77
N THR A 97 -3.97 2.93 -3.37
CA THR A 97 -4.09 3.06 -4.84
C THR A 97 -2.88 2.55 -5.61
N TRP A 98 -1.71 2.43 -4.96
CA TRP A 98 -0.53 1.88 -5.61
C TRP A 98 -0.62 0.37 -5.78
N PHE A 99 -1.44 -0.32 -4.99
CA PHE A 99 -1.46 -1.78 -4.95
C PHE A 99 -2.79 -2.39 -5.33
N PHE A 100 -3.88 -1.67 -5.07
CA PHE A 100 -5.22 -2.18 -5.22
C PHE A 100 -5.97 -1.41 -6.30
N PRO A 101 -6.65 -2.12 -7.22
CA PRO A 101 -7.64 -1.47 -8.08
C PRO A 101 -8.73 -0.83 -7.21
N PRO A 102 -9.52 0.12 -7.76
CA PRO A 102 -10.68 0.63 -7.06
C PRO A 102 -11.55 -0.56 -6.64
N ALA A 103 -11.91 -0.62 -5.36
CA ALA A 103 -12.79 -1.64 -4.86
C ALA A 103 -14.08 -1.59 -5.70
N LYS A 104 -14.47 -2.72 -6.28
CA LYS A 104 -15.89 -2.91 -6.60
C LYS A 104 -16.65 -2.78 -5.27
N GLU A 105 -17.93 -2.45 -5.30
CA GLU A 105 -18.77 -2.58 -4.10
C GLU A 105 -18.75 -4.05 -3.64
N GLU A 106 -17.74 -4.42 -2.86
CA GLU A 106 -17.53 -5.72 -2.27
C GLU A 106 -17.82 -5.55 -0.78
N ASP A 107 -18.84 -6.26 -0.30
CA ASP A 107 -19.23 -6.24 1.10
C ASP A 107 -18.19 -7.02 1.91
N TYR A 108 -17.27 -6.30 2.55
CA TYR A 108 -16.43 -6.89 3.59
C TYR A 108 -17.23 -6.97 4.88
N ALA A 109 -17.50 -8.20 5.34
CA ALA A 109 -17.94 -8.43 6.71
C ALA A 109 -16.72 -8.64 7.60
N SER A 110 -16.47 -7.72 8.52
CA SER A 110 -15.50 -7.89 9.60
C SER A 110 -16.23 -8.16 10.91
N GLY A 111 -15.71 -9.12 11.68
CA GLY A 111 -16.20 -9.45 13.01
C GLY A 111 -15.05 -9.36 14.01
N SER A 112 -15.39 -9.12 15.27
CA SER A 112 -14.44 -9.16 16.38
C SER A 112 -15.04 -10.01 17.49
N ASP A 113 -14.23 -10.86 18.09
CA ASP A 113 -14.59 -11.63 19.28
C ASP A 113 -14.31 -10.86 20.59
N GLY A 114 -13.86 -9.60 20.47
CA GLY A 114 -13.52 -8.74 21.60
C GLY A 114 -12.22 -9.14 22.31
N THR A 115 -11.44 -10.05 21.74
CA THR A 115 -10.16 -10.48 22.33
C THR A 115 -9.03 -9.50 22.01
N SER A 116 -8.02 -9.50 22.87
CA SER A 116 -6.79 -8.73 22.70
C SER A 116 -5.60 -9.53 23.20
N PHE A 117 -4.43 -9.31 22.62
CA PHE A 117 -3.17 -9.93 23.04
C PHE A 117 -2.04 -8.90 23.13
N GLU A 118 -1.01 -9.19 23.92
CA GLU A 118 0.19 -8.34 24.02
C GLU A 118 1.01 -8.44 22.73
N LEU A 119 1.45 -7.31 22.17
CA LEU A 119 2.19 -7.27 20.89
C LEU A 119 3.42 -8.19 20.88
N GLY A 120 4.16 -8.23 21.99
CA GLY A 120 5.34 -9.09 22.15
C GLY A 120 5.03 -10.57 22.43
N ASP A 121 3.76 -10.93 22.62
CA ASP A 121 3.33 -12.32 22.83
C ASP A 121 2.65 -12.91 21.60
N LEU A 122 3.47 -13.44 20.68
CA LEU A 122 2.98 -14.15 19.49
C LEU A 122 2.07 -15.35 19.81
N LYS A 123 2.15 -15.95 21.02
CA LYS A 123 1.27 -17.05 21.39
C LYS A 123 -0.17 -16.58 21.57
N GLY A 124 -0.36 -15.33 22.00
CA GLY A 124 -1.67 -14.69 22.11
C GLY A 124 -2.41 -14.55 20.78
N MET A 125 -1.71 -14.68 19.64
CA MET A 125 -2.32 -14.66 18.32
C MET A 125 -3.04 -15.97 17.95
N ASN A 126 -2.94 -17.02 18.77
CA ASN A 126 -3.52 -18.35 18.49
C ASN A 126 -3.09 -18.92 17.11
N ALA A 127 -1.84 -18.68 16.72
CA ALA A 127 -1.24 -19.19 15.49
C ALA A 127 -0.38 -20.44 15.78
N SER A 128 -0.39 -21.41 14.87
CA SER A 128 0.51 -22.56 14.94
C SER A 128 1.97 -22.15 14.70
N GLU A 129 2.90 -22.99 15.18
CA GLU A 129 4.34 -22.72 15.02
C GLU A 129 4.77 -22.55 13.56
N ASP A 130 4.21 -23.33 12.63
CA ASP A 130 4.51 -23.22 11.20
C ASP A 130 4.04 -21.87 10.61
N ILE A 131 2.91 -21.34 11.08
CA ILE A 131 2.41 -20.03 10.67
C ILE A 131 3.34 -18.95 11.21
N ILE A 132 3.76 -19.07 12.47
CA ILE A 132 4.68 -18.13 13.10
C ILE A 132 6.01 -18.07 12.34
N GLU A 133 6.60 -19.22 12.00
CA GLU A 133 7.84 -19.30 11.23
C GLU A 133 7.70 -18.67 9.83
N ARG A 134 6.56 -18.91 9.17
CA ARG A 134 6.26 -18.27 7.88
C ARG A 134 6.10 -16.76 8.01
N GLY A 135 5.50 -16.27 9.09
CA GLY A 135 5.37 -14.85 9.40
C GLY A 135 6.72 -14.19 9.62
N LYS A 136 7.57 -14.79 10.46
CA LYS A 136 8.97 -14.38 10.67
C LYS A 136 9.74 -14.30 9.35
N ARG A 137 9.57 -15.30 8.48
CA ARG A 137 10.18 -15.28 7.15
C ARG A 137 9.71 -14.08 6.33
N TYR A 138 8.40 -13.84 6.26
CA TYR A 138 7.82 -12.73 5.50
C TYR A 138 8.34 -11.37 5.96
N GLN A 139 8.44 -11.16 7.28
CA GLN A 139 9.05 -9.96 7.85
C GLN A 139 10.51 -9.82 7.44
N LYS A 140 11.31 -10.88 7.63
CA LYS A 140 12.74 -10.88 7.29
C LYS A 140 13.04 -10.65 5.81
N ILE A 141 12.23 -11.18 4.90
CA ILE A 141 12.41 -11.00 3.45
C ILE A 141 11.67 -9.77 2.89
N GLY A 142 11.29 -8.83 3.76
CA GLY A 142 10.77 -7.52 3.35
C GLY A 142 9.42 -7.59 2.64
N ARG A 143 8.51 -8.47 3.06
CA ARG A 143 7.15 -8.57 2.47
C ARG A 143 6.15 -7.54 2.99
N ILE A 144 6.51 -6.74 3.99
CA ILE A 144 5.69 -5.61 4.44
C ILE A 144 6.01 -4.42 3.54
N MET A 145 5.07 -4.06 2.68
CA MET A 145 5.22 -2.96 1.72
C MET A 145 4.95 -1.61 2.38
N TYR A 146 4.01 -1.59 3.31
CA TYR A 146 3.59 -0.40 4.05
C TYR A 146 3.05 -0.83 5.42
N LEU A 147 3.29 -0.02 6.44
CA LEU A 147 2.72 -0.13 7.78
C LEU A 147 2.54 1.27 8.35
N CYS A 148 1.36 1.63 8.83
CA CYS A 148 1.14 2.84 9.59
C CYS A 148 0.40 2.57 10.90
N LEU A 149 0.59 3.47 11.84
CA LEU A 149 -0.23 3.62 13.03
C LEU A 149 -0.74 5.07 13.04
N ASP A 150 -2.06 5.25 13.02
CA ASP A 150 -2.76 6.54 13.08
C ASP A 150 -3.61 6.59 14.35
N GLY A 151 -3.10 7.24 15.39
CA GLY A 151 -3.59 7.10 16.75
C GLY A 151 -3.47 5.66 17.20
N ASN A 152 -4.61 5.01 17.46
CA ASN A 152 -4.67 3.59 17.82
C ASN A 152 -4.94 2.68 16.61
N ARG A 153 -5.14 3.22 15.40
CA ARG A 153 -5.53 2.42 14.23
C ARG A 153 -4.31 2.04 13.41
N GLY A 154 -4.08 0.73 13.31
CA GLY A 154 -3.03 0.15 12.51
C GLY A 154 -3.51 -0.30 11.15
N TYR A 155 -2.70 -0.07 10.12
CA TYR A 155 -2.94 -0.55 8.77
C TYR A 155 -1.64 -0.96 8.09
N ALA A 156 -1.63 -2.07 7.37
CA ALA A 156 -0.48 -2.55 6.62
C ALA A 156 -0.85 -3.17 5.28
N ILE A 157 0.12 -3.13 4.35
CA ILE A 157 0.05 -3.81 3.06
C ILE A 157 1.16 -4.87 3.01
N VAL A 158 0.77 -6.13 2.77
CA VAL A 158 1.69 -7.27 2.76
C VAL A 158 1.69 -7.95 1.40
N LYS A 159 2.88 -8.19 0.84
CA LYS A 159 3.09 -8.89 -0.43
C LYS A 159 3.15 -10.41 -0.23
N GLY A 160 2.07 -11.11 -0.58
CA GLY A 160 1.99 -12.56 -0.67
C GLY A 160 2.07 -13.05 -2.13
N SER A 161 1.08 -13.84 -2.55
CA SER A 161 0.83 -14.15 -3.97
C SER A 161 0.19 -12.97 -4.72
N LYS A 162 -0.58 -12.16 -3.98
CA LYS A 162 -1.02 -10.81 -4.32
C LYS A 162 -0.75 -9.90 -3.10
N TYR A 163 -1.15 -8.64 -3.18
CA TYR A 163 -1.14 -7.75 -2.03
C TYR A 163 -2.35 -8.03 -1.13
N TYR A 164 -2.15 -7.92 0.18
CA TYR A 164 -3.17 -8.10 1.20
C TYR A 164 -3.13 -6.92 2.17
N GLU A 165 -4.29 -6.55 2.67
CA GLU A 165 -4.46 -5.54 3.70
C GLU A 165 -4.51 -6.23 5.06
N VAL A 166 -3.90 -5.61 6.06
CA VAL A 166 -4.02 -5.99 7.46
C VAL A 166 -4.45 -4.77 8.24
N ASP A 167 -5.54 -4.88 8.97
CA ASP A 167 -6.10 -3.85 9.84
C ASP A 167 -6.02 -4.32 11.29
N PHE A 168 -5.71 -3.42 12.22
CA PHE A 168 -5.66 -3.73 13.66
C PHE A 168 -5.87 -2.48 14.52
N VAL A 169 -6.10 -2.69 15.81
CA VAL A 169 -6.10 -1.63 16.83
C VAL A 169 -4.95 -1.89 17.80
N TYR A 170 -4.16 -0.87 18.09
CA TYR A 170 -3.05 -0.89 19.05
C TYR A 170 -3.31 0.09 20.18
N GLU A 171 -3.38 -0.41 21.41
CA GLU A 171 -3.59 0.39 22.62
C GLU A 171 -2.72 -0.15 23.76
N GLN A 172 -1.82 0.69 24.29
CA GLN A 172 -1.02 0.38 25.50
C GLN A 172 -0.30 -0.98 25.42
N GLY A 173 0.34 -1.29 24.30
CA GLY A 173 1.06 -2.56 24.10
C GLY A 173 0.18 -3.71 23.59
N LYS A 174 -1.15 -3.56 23.58
CA LYS A 174 -2.09 -4.60 23.17
C LYS A 174 -2.60 -4.42 21.76
N ILE A 175 -2.84 -5.54 21.10
CA ILE A 175 -3.44 -5.64 19.78
C ILE A 175 -4.85 -6.21 19.90
N SER A 176 -5.80 -5.60 19.20
CA SER A 176 -7.16 -6.11 19.03
C SER A 176 -7.64 -5.87 17.60
N ASN A 177 -8.77 -6.48 17.22
CA ASN A 177 -9.37 -6.34 15.87
C ASN A 177 -8.39 -6.60 14.72
N LEU A 178 -7.43 -7.50 14.93
CA LEU A 178 -6.46 -7.88 13.93
C LEU A 178 -7.15 -8.70 12.85
N THR A 179 -7.16 -8.19 11.63
CA THR A 179 -7.82 -8.81 10.49
C THR A 179 -6.94 -8.71 9.25
N CYS A 180 -7.06 -9.68 8.36
CA CYS A 180 -6.35 -9.71 7.09
C CYS A 180 -7.30 -10.02 5.93
N SER A 181 -7.16 -9.33 4.80
CA SER A 181 -7.96 -9.58 3.59
C SER A 181 -7.59 -10.89 2.86
N CYS A 182 -6.76 -11.74 3.45
CA CYS A 182 -6.50 -13.08 2.94
C CYS A 182 -7.61 -14.05 3.36
N TYR A 183 -7.85 -15.09 2.56
CA TYR A 183 -8.94 -16.05 2.77
C TYR A 183 -8.67 -17.06 3.91
N CYS A 184 -7.87 -16.70 4.92
CA CYS A 184 -7.62 -17.54 6.08
C CYS A 184 -8.71 -17.24 7.13
N GLY A 185 -9.48 -18.25 7.53
CA GLY A 185 -10.43 -18.13 8.66
C GLY A 185 -9.76 -18.24 10.04
N TYR A 186 -8.47 -17.92 10.11
CA TYR A 186 -7.59 -18.04 11.27
C TYR A 186 -6.39 -17.10 11.10
N THR A 187 -5.65 -16.85 12.18
CA THR A 187 -4.45 -16.01 12.16
C THR A 187 -3.46 -16.46 11.11
N CYS A 188 -3.21 -15.61 10.13
CA CYS A 188 -2.36 -15.90 8.99
C CYS A 188 -0.93 -15.41 9.21
N LYS A 189 -0.02 -15.90 8.36
CA LYS A 189 1.38 -15.45 8.33
C LYS A 189 1.54 -13.94 8.06
N HIS A 190 0.56 -13.29 7.42
CA HIS A 190 0.64 -11.85 7.13
C HIS A 190 0.44 -11.04 8.42
N GLU A 191 -0.55 -11.42 9.23
CA GLU A 191 -0.81 -10.82 10.53
C GLU A 191 0.41 -10.96 11.45
N VAL A 192 0.97 -12.16 11.56
CA VAL A 192 2.21 -12.38 12.32
C VAL A 192 3.36 -11.49 11.81
N ALA A 193 3.56 -11.42 10.50
CA ALA A 193 4.63 -10.60 9.92
C ALA A 193 4.45 -9.11 10.22
N VAL A 194 3.20 -8.62 10.23
CA VAL A 194 2.86 -7.23 10.54
C VAL A 194 3.09 -6.93 12.01
N MET A 195 2.70 -7.82 12.93
CA MET A 195 2.96 -7.64 14.37
C MET A 195 4.46 -7.58 14.67
N LEU A 196 5.25 -8.50 14.10
CA LEU A 196 6.71 -8.49 14.21
C LEU A 196 7.36 -7.23 13.62
N GLN A 197 6.79 -6.68 12.55
CA GLN A 197 7.30 -5.44 11.97
C GLN A 197 6.89 -4.23 12.81
N LEU A 198 5.66 -4.22 13.34
CA LEU A 198 5.18 -3.18 14.24
C LEU A 198 6.02 -3.09 15.51
N GLU A 199 6.27 -4.22 16.18
CA GLU A 199 7.12 -4.29 17.38
C GLU A 199 8.50 -3.66 17.11
N LYS A 200 9.18 -4.11 16.05
CA LYS A 200 10.47 -3.57 15.64
C LYS A 200 10.42 -2.06 15.33
N ASN A 201 9.36 -1.60 14.66
CA ASN A 201 9.18 -0.18 14.34
C ASN A 201 8.97 0.65 15.60
N LEU A 202 8.18 0.15 16.56
CA LEU A 202 7.93 0.84 17.82
C LEU A 202 9.19 0.90 18.69
N GLU A 203 9.99 -0.17 18.75
CA GLU A 203 11.29 -0.17 19.44
C GLU A 203 12.23 0.90 18.86
N LEU A 204 12.30 1.02 17.53
CA LEU A 204 13.10 2.04 16.85
C LEU A 204 12.57 3.46 17.11
N ILE A 205 11.25 3.63 17.03
CA ILE A 205 10.61 4.93 17.27
C ILE A 205 10.83 5.38 18.72
N GLU A 206 10.70 4.48 19.69
CA GLU A 206 10.97 4.78 21.09
C GLU A 206 12.44 5.18 21.33
N ALA A 207 13.38 4.52 20.63
CA ALA A 207 14.81 4.80 20.77
C ALA A 207 15.24 6.13 20.12
N GLU A 208 14.72 6.46 18.94
CA GLU A 208 15.28 7.52 18.08
C GLU A 208 14.30 8.66 17.76
N TYR A 209 12.99 8.44 17.86
CA TYR A 209 11.94 9.33 17.31
C TYR A 209 10.74 9.54 18.25
N ALA A 210 10.95 9.40 19.56
CA ALA A 210 9.86 9.42 20.54
C ALA A 210 9.11 10.77 20.52
N GLU A 211 9.83 11.89 20.41
CA GLU A 211 9.23 13.23 20.41
C GLU A 211 8.36 13.48 19.16
N GLU A 212 8.79 13.01 17.99
CA GLU A 212 8.01 13.11 16.75
C GLU A 212 6.74 12.27 16.82
N PHE A 213 6.86 11.04 17.33
CA PHE A 213 5.70 10.15 17.44
C PHE A 213 4.69 10.65 18.46
N ASP A 214 5.12 11.12 19.64
CA ASP A 214 4.24 11.67 20.67
C ASP A 214 3.50 12.93 20.20
N ARG A 215 4.14 13.75 19.37
CA ARG A 215 3.53 14.97 18.83
C ARG A 215 2.46 14.66 17.78
N GLU A 216 2.76 13.76 16.86
CA GLU A 216 1.89 13.50 15.70
C GLU A 216 0.88 12.38 15.98
N CYS A 217 1.12 11.53 16.98
CA CYS A 217 0.41 10.27 17.22
C CYS A 217 0.27 9.44 15.93
N TYR A 218 1.30 9.51 15.06
CA TYR A 218 1.28 8.92 13.73
C TYR A 218 2.68 8.50 13.30
N PHE A 219 2.79 7.33 12.69
CA PHE A 219 3.90 7.03 11.80
C PHE A 219 3.42 6.23 10.60
N ALA A 220 4.15 6.34 9.50
CA ALA A 220 4.07 5.40 8.38
C ALA A 220 5.47 4.97 7.96
N ALA A 221 5.64 3.67 7.77
CA ALA A 221 6.84 3.04 7.28
C ALA A 221 6.54 2.35 5.94
N VAL A 222 7.28 2.70 4.90
CA VAL A 222 7.11 2.15 3.55
C VAL A 222 8.40 1.47 3.12
N ASN A 223 8.28 0.34 2.46
CA ASN A 223 9.44 -0.37 1.91
C ASN A 223 10.21 0.53 0.93
N LYS A 224 11.53 0.59 1.05
CA LYS A 224 12.35 1.54 0.26
C LYS A 224 12.25 1.33 -1.26
N ASP A 225 12.17 0.09 -1.71
CA ASP A 225 12.14 -0.23 -3.14
C ASP A 225 10.79 0.15 -3.73
N VAL A 226 9.71 -0.14 -2.99
CA VAL A 226 8.35 0.32 -3.30
C VAL A 226 8.28 1.83 -3.36
N PHE A 227 8.81 2.51 -2.33
CA PHE A 227 8.77 3.95 -2.26
C PHE A 227 9.44 4.58 -3.48
N LEU A 228 10.65 4.11 -3.82
CA LEU A 228 11.38 4.62 -4.98
C LEU A 228 10.68 4.26 -6.30
N GLU A 229 10.16 3.04 -6.46
CA GLU A 229 9.42 2.62 -7.66
C GLU A 229 8.23 3.54 -7.93
N TYR A 230 7.37 3.78 -6.93
CA TYR A 230 6.12 4.51 -7.14
C TYR A 230 6.29 6.02 -7.03
N ALA A 231 7.04 6.53 -6.05
CA ALA A 231 7.17 7.99 -5.85
C ALA A 231 7.92 8.68 -7.00
N THR A 232 8.65 7.92 -7.82
CA THR A 232 9.33 8.43 -9.03
C THR A 232 8.62 8.08 -10.33
N MET A 233 7.52 7.31 -10.26
CA MET A 233 6.80 6.83 -11.43
C MET A 233 6.16 8.00 -12.19
N GLY A 234 6.49 8.11 -13.49
CA GLY A 234 5.97 9.15 -14.38
C GLY A 234 6.53 10.55 -14.13
N GLU A 235 7.30 10.75 -13.06
CA GLU A 235 7.84 12.05 -12.69
C GLU A 235 9.08 12.39 -13.52
N LYS A 236 9.06 13.57 -14.14
CA LYS A 236 10.19 14.09 -14.94
C LYS A 236 11.13 14.96 -14.12
N LYS A 237 10.69 15.43 -12.96
CA LYS A 237 11.42 16.34 -12.08
C LYS A 237 11.10 16.02 -10.63
N GLY A 238 12.13 16.03 -9.79
CA GLY A 238 11.99 15.85 -8.35
C GLY A 238 13.30 16.24 -7.68
N LYS A 239 13.26 16.35 -6.35
CA LYS A 239 14.47 16.55 -5.54
C LYS A 239 14.43 15.54 -4.41
N ILE A 240 15.46 14.72 -4.33
CA ILE A 240 15.73 13.85 -3.19
C ILE A 240 16.96 14.42 -2.49
N ARG A 241 16.86 14.66 -1.18
CA ARG A 241 17.99 15.02 -0.32
C ARG A 241 18.24 13.81 0.57
N ILE A 242 19.45 13.26 0.50
CA ILE A 242 19.90 12.17 1.37
C ILE A 242 21.08 12.72 2.16
N GLU A 243 20.99 12.63 3.48
CA GLU A 243 22.08 12.92 4.40
C GLU A 243 22.40 11.61 5.11
N VAL A 244 23.65 11.17 5.00
CA VAL A 244 24.15 9.95 5.64
C VAL A 244 25.17 10.41 6.66
N GLU A 245 24.94 10.08 7.92
CA GLU A 245 25.87 10.34 9.03
C GLU A 245 26.96 9.27 9.12
#